data_AF-A0A7X7KXE0-F1
#
_entry.id   AF-A0A7X7KXE0-F1
#
_cell.length_a   1.000
_cell.length_b   1.000
_cell.length_c   1.000
_cell.angle_alpha   90.00
_cell.angle_beta   90.00
_cell.angle_gamma   90.00
#
_symmetry.space_group_name_H-M   'P 1'
#
loop_
_entity.id
_entity.type
_entity.pdbx_description
1 polymer ?
#
loop_
_entity_poly.entity_id
_entity_poly.type
_entity_poly.pdbx_seq_one_letter_code
_entity_poly.pdbx_strand_id
1 'polypeptide(L)'
;MDHRQPDQADDAPLTCSPVSGDGWARLQSILARLRGPGGCPWDREQTLATLKPCLVEECYELLDVMDGADCGAHAEELGDVLLQVLFQARIREEQHAFNLDDVANRLADKLVRRHPHVFGEAAVDGTEAVLRNWERIKQAERSAAPEAHARSALAGVPAALPALLRAQRIQAKAARVGFDWPDRTGPRGKIDEELAELDAALAADDSRAMTAEIGDLLFSIVNLCRFLKIDAEEALRQCTSRFARRFQHVEQRAQAAGRDLRDVPLDELDAFWDEAKRSE
;
A
#
# COMPACT_ATOMS: atom_id res chain seq x y z
N MET A 1 50.42 17.84 -18.40
CA MET A 1 49.21 18.66 -18.58
C MET A 1 48.27 17.80 -19.40
N ASP A 2 47.45 17.04 -18.68
CA ASP A 2 46.58 15.99 -19.23
C ASP A 2 45.15 16.54 -19.24
N HIS A 3 44.59 16.71 -20.43
CA HIS A 3 43.25 17.23 -20.63
C HIS A 3 42.24 16.08 -20.53
N ARG A 4 41.66 15.87 -19.35
CA ARG A 4 40.43 15.07 -19.22
C ARG A 4 39.22 15.95 -19.53
N GLN A 5 38.51 15.61 -20.61
CA GLN A 5 37.14 16.07 -20.85
C GLN A 5 36.21 15.48 -19.78
N PRO A 6 35.15 16.21 -19.36
CA PRO A 6 34.13 15.67 -18.47
C PRO A 6 33.18 14.75 -19.25
N ASP A 7 32.86 13.62 -18.62
CA ASP A 7 31.86 12.63 -19.02
C ASP A 7 30.52 13.30 -19.35
N GLN A 8 30.08 13.18 -20.60
CA GLN A 8 28.70 13.48 -20.98
C GLN A 8 27.84 12.31 -20.51
N ALA A 9 27.01 12.54 -19.50
CA ALA A 9 25.93 11.63 -19.16
C ALA A 9 25.00 11.51 -20.38
N ASP A 10 24.86 10.28 -20.87
CA ASP A 10 23.93 9.89 -21.94
C ASP A 10 22.49 10.17 -21.52
N ASP A 11 21.94 11.30 -21.98
CA ASP A 11 20.50 11.57 -22.03
C ASP A 11 19.89 10.83 -23.25
N ALA A 12 19.90 9.50 -23.19
CA ALA A 12 19.18 8.69 -24.17
C ALA A 12 17.68 8.66 -23.79
N PRO A 13 16.76 9.13 -24.66
CA PRO A 13 15.33 9.02 -24.39
C PRO A 13 14.96 7.53 -24.29
N LEU A 14 14.20 7.16 -23.26
CA LEU A 14 13.62 5.83 -23.10
C LEU A 14 12.84 5.47 -24.37
N THR A 15 13.46 4.69 -25.27
CA THR A 15 12.77 4.12 -26.41
C THR A 15 11.86 3.05 -25.86
N CYS A 16 10.58 3.38 -25.72
CA CYS A 16 9.52 2.40 -25.52
C CYS A 16 9.58 1.43 -26.72
N SER A 17 10.11 0.23 -26.50
CA SER A 17 10.04 -0.86 -27.47
C SER A 17 8.58 -1.02 -27.92
N PRO A 18 8.31 -1.25 -29.22
CA PRO A 18 6.96 -1.45 -29.69
C PRO A 18 6.36 -2.68 -28.97
N VAL A 19 5.28 -2.44 -28.22
CA VAL A 19 4.52 -3.48 -27.53
C VAL A 19 3.95 -4.44 -28.58
N SER A 20 4.49 -5.65 -28.68
CA SER A 20 3.90 -6.73 -29.44
C SER A 20 2.52 -7.06 -28.84
N GLY A 21 1.45 -6.71 -29.56
CA GLY A 21 0.06 -6.74 -29.08
C GLY A 21 -0.57 -8.11 -28.79
N ASP A 22 0.20 -9.19 -28.75
CA ASP A 22 -0.36 -10.56 -28.68
C ASP A 22 -0.65 -11.02 -27.25
N GLY A 23 0.09 -10.52 -26.25
CA GLY A 23 -0.08 -10.96 -24.85
C GLY A 23 -1.44 -10.60 -24.25
N TRP A 24 -1.94 -9.40 -24.56
CA TRP A 24 -3.20 -8.89 -24.03
C TRP A 24 -4.43 -9.61 -24.60
N ALA A 25 -4.47 -9.78 -25.92
CA ALA A 25 -5.53 -10.51 -26.60
C ALA A 25 -5.59 -11.97 -26.14
N ARG A 26 -4.41 -12.60 -25.97
CA ARG A 26 -4.30 -13.96 -25.41
C ARG A 26 -4.90 -14.04 -24.00
N LEU A 27 -4.55 -13.10 -23.12
CA LEU A 27 -5.00 -13.11 -21.73
C LEU A 27 -6.52 -12.95 -21.61
N GLN A 28 -7.10 -12.01 -22.37
CA GLN A 28 -8.56 -11.84 -22.46
C GLN A 28 -9.25 -13.10 -22.99
N SER A 29 -8.70 -13.74 -24.02
CA SER A 29 -9.24 -14.99 -24.55
C SER A 29 -9.18 -16.14 -23.54
N ILE A 30 -8.11 -16.24 -22.75
CA ILE A 30 -7.98 -17.25 -21.70
C ILE A 30 -9.07 -17.04 -20.66
N LEU A 31 -9.24 -15.82 -20.13
CA LEU A 31 -10.28 -15.54 -19.13
C LEU A 31 -11.69 -15.80 -19.65
N ALA A 32 -11.97 -15.39 -20.90
CA ALA A 32 -13.25 -15.66 -21.54
C ALA A 32 -13.51 -17.18 -21.66
N ARG A 33 -12.47 -17.98 -21.91
CA ARG A 33 -12.57 -19.45 -21.94
C ARG A 33 -12.77 -20.05 -20.56
N LEU A 34 -12.02 -19.59 -19.56
CA LEU A 34 -12.12 -20.06 -18.16
C LEU A 34 -13.52 -19.83 -17.61
N ARG A 35 -14.12 -18.66 -17.86
CA ARG A 35 -15.47 -18.31 -17.38
C ARG A 35 -16.61 -18.66 -18.35
N GLY A 36 -16.29 -19.07 -19.57
CA GLY A 36 -17.27 -19.43 -20.60
C GLY A 36 -17.92 -20.81 -20.40
N PRO A 37 -18.88 -21.19 -21.26
CA PRO A 37 -19.47 -22.52 -21.25
C PRO A 37 -18.41 -23.64 -21.41
N GLY A 38 -18.43 -24.61 -20.50
CA GLY A 38 -17.42 -25.69 -20.45
C GLY A 38 -16.03 -25.21 -20.02
N GLY A 39 -15.93 -24.04 -19.40
CA GLY A 39 -14.73 -23.56 -18.72
C GLY A 39 -14.57 -24.14 -17.31
N CYS A 40 -13.65 -23.58 -16.53
CA CYS A 40 -13.34 -24.02 -15.17
C CYS A 40 -14.52 -23.70 -14.21
N PRO A 41 -15.05 -24.69 -13.46
CA PRO A 41 -16.14 -24.45 -12.53
C PRO A 41 -15.82 -23.40 -11.46
N TRP A 42 -14.61 -23.45 -10.89
CA TRP A 42 -14.18 -22.51 -9.85
C TRP A 42 -14.10 -21.07 -10.37
N ASP A 43 -13.51 -20.86 -11.55
CA ASP A 43 -13.41 -19.54 -12.17
C ASP A 43 -14.78 -18.96 -12.50
N ARG A 44 -15.72 -19.80 -12.95
CA ARG A 44 -17.10 -19.41 -13.29
C ARG A 44 -17.90 -18.96 -12.07
N GLU A 45 -17.69 -19.60 -10.93
CA GLU A 45 -18.39 -19.31 -9.68
C GLU A 45 -17.87 -18.04 -8.98
N GLN A 46 -16.69 -17.52 -9.38
CA GLN A 46 -16.17 -16.28 -8.82
C GLN A 46 -17.12 -15.09 -9.03
N THR A 47 -17.26 -14.30 -7.98
CA THR A 47 -18.03 -13.05 -7.93
C THR A 47 -17.15 -11.92 -7.39
N LEU A 48 -17.59 -10.67 -7.51
CA LEU A 48 -16.88 -9.54 -6.90
C LEU A 48 -16.73 -9.66 -5.38
N ALA A 49 -17.58 -10.44 -4.70
CA ALA A 49 -17.46 -10.65 -3.27
C ALA A 49 -16.34 -11.66 -2.94
N THR A 50 -16.23 -12.73 -3.74
CA THR A 50 -15.23 -13.79 -3.51
C THR A 50 -13.83 -13.36 -3.92
N LEU A 51 -13.69 -12.40 -4.85
CA LEU A 51 -12.39 -11.86 -5.27
C LEU A 51 -11.76 -10.86 -4.30
N LYS A 52 -12.51 -10.32 -3.33
CA LYS A 52 -11.99 -9.34 -2.36
C LYS A 52 -10.80 -9.85 -1.54
N PRO A 53 -10.87 -11.03 -0.88
CA PRO A 53 -9.73 -11.55 -0.12
C PRO A 53 -8.52 -11.75 -1.02
N CYS A 54 -8.69 -12.41 -2.18
CA CYS A 54 -7.59 -12.64 -3.12
C CYS A 54 -6.92 -11.33 -3.56
N LEU A 55 -7.69 -10.30 -3.94
CA LEU A 55 -7.11 -9.01 -4.30
C LEU A 55 -6.26 -8.39 -3.17
N VAL A 56 -6.66 -8.55 -1.92
CA VAL A 56 -5.87 -8.07 -0.79
C VAL A 56 -4.60 -8.91 -0.67
N GLU A 57 -4.70 -10.23 -0.73
CA GLU A 57 -3.56 -11.16 -0.68
C GLU A 57 -2.53 -10.86 -1.78
N GLU A 58 -2.92 -10.84 -3.07
CA GLU A 58 -2.01 -10.52 -4.18
C GLU A 58 -1.36 -9.14 -4.04
N CYS A 59 -2.09 -8.16 -3.48
CA CYS A 59 -1.50 -6.85 -3.22
C CYS A 59 -0.40 -6.91 -2.16
N TYR A 60 -0.50 -7.78 -1.15
CA TYR A 60 0.53 -7.95 -0.14
C TYR A 60 1.69 -8.83 -0.65
N GLU A 61 1.43 -9.86 -1.45
CA GLU A 61 2.49 -10.65 -2.10
C GLU A 61 3.32 -9.78 -3.05
N LEU A 62 2.67 -8.92 -3.84
CA LEU A 62 3.35 -7.90 -4.63
C LEU A 62 4.22 -6.97 -3.77
N LEU A 63 3.70 -6.48 -2.63
CA LEU A 63 4.48 -5.62 -1.74
C LEU A 63 5.72 -6.33 -1.18
N ASP A 64 5.63 -7.63 -0.91
CA ASP A 64 6.75 -8.40 -0.36
C ASP A 64 7.89 -8.58 -1.38
N VAL A 65 7.57 -8.76 -2.67
CA VAL A 65 8.59 -8.90 -3.72
C VAL A 65 9.13 -7.56 -4.23
N MET A 66 8.41 -6.45 -4.02
CA MET A 66 8.84 -5.11 -4.47
C MET A 66 10.12 -4.62 -3.78
N ASP A 67 10.40 -5.08 -2.56
CA ASP A 67 11.61 -4.75 -1.81
C ASP A 67 12.83 -5.58 -2.25
N GLY A 68 12.61 -6.62 -3.07
CA GLY A 68 13.64 -7.55 -3.56
C GLY A 68 14.23 -7.15 -4.92
N ALA A 69 15.32 -7.84 -5.31
CA ALA A 69 15.95 -7.69 -6.63
C ALA A 69 15.43 -8.69 -7.68
N ASP A 70 14.59 -9.65 -7.27
CA ASP A 70 14.05 -10.68 -8.16
C ASP A 70 12.97 -10.11 -9.09
N CYS A 71 13.39 -9.71 -10.28
CA CYS A 71 12.50 -9.18 -11.31
C CYS A 71 11.51 -10.23 -11.84
N GLY A 72 11.82 -11.53 -11.71
CA GLY A 72 10.94 -12.62 -12.13
C GLY A 72 9.74 -12.72 -11.19
N ALA A 73 10.01 -12.81 -9.89
CA ALA A 73 8.98 -12.80 -8.85
C ALA A 73 8.13 -11.52 -8.94
N HIS A 74 8.75 -10.35 -9.09
CA HIS A 74 8.00 -9.10 -9.25
C HIS A 74 7.07 -9.10 -10.49
N ALA A 75 7.50 -9.66 -11.61
CA ALA A 75 6.66 -9.75 -12.80
C ALA A 75 5.49 -10.74 -12.64
N GLU A 76 5.68 -11.82 -11.87
CA GLU A 76 4.64 -12.80 -11.51
C GLU A 76 3.56 -12.14 -10.66
N GLU A 77 3.93 -11.51 -9.55
CA GLU A 77 2.98 -10.83 -8.65
C GLU A 77 2.24 -9.66 -9.32
N LEU A 78 2.92 -8.92 -10.21
CA LEU A 78 2.26 -7.92 -11.05
C LEU A 78 1.20 -8.54 -11.96
N GLY A 79 1.47 -9.75 -12.46
CA GLY A 79 0.54 -10.57 -13.23
C GLY A 79 -0.69 -10.98 -12.42
N ASP A 80 -0.51 -11.36 -11.16
CA ASP A 80 -1.60 -11.79 -10.29
C ASP A 80 -2.50 -10.63 -9.86
N VAL A 81 -1.92 -9.46 -9.53
CA VAL A 81 -2.72 -8.24 -9.34
C VAL A 81 -3.46 -7.85 -10.63
N LEU A 82 -2.84 -8.01 -11.80
CA LEU A 82 -3.48 -7.76 -13.09
C LEU A 82 -4.62 -8.75 -13.36
N LEU A 83 -4.46 -10.03 -13.00
CA LEU A 83 -5.49 -11.06 -13.09
C LEU A 83 -6.75 -10.66 -12.30
N GLN A 84 -6.58 -10.09 -11.11
CA GLN A 84 -7.70 -9.59 -10.30
C GLN A 84 -8.47 -8.46 -11.00
N VAL A 85 -7.79 -7.55 -11.70
CA VAL A 85 -8.43 -6.48 -12.49
C VAL A 85 -9.21 -7.06 -13.66
N LEU A 86 -8.62 -8.03 -14.35
CA LEU A 86 -9.20 -8.69 -15.51
C LEU A 86 -10.44 -9.51 -15.16
N PHE A 87 -10.41 -10.26 -14.05
CA PHE A 87 -11.56 -11.02 -13.57
C PHE A 87 -12.75 -10.11 -13.28
N GLN A 88 -12.51 -8.97 -12.61
CA GLN A 88 -13.55 -7.99 -12.32
C GLN A 88 -14.15 -7.38 -13.59
N ALA A 89 -13.29 -6.99 -14.55
CA ALA A 89 -13.75 -6.48 -15.84
C ALA A 89 -14.59 -7.53 -16.59
N ARG A 90 -14.16 -8.80 -16.58
CA ARG A 90 -14.89 -9.88 -17.25
C ARG A 90 -16.25 -10.17 -16.60
N ILE A 91 -16.31 -10.20 -15.27
CA ILE A 91 -17.60 -10.34 -14.54
C ILE A 91 -18.55 -9.19 -14.89
N ARG A 92 -18.03 -7.97 -15.05
CA ARG A 92 -18.83 -6.78 -15.40
C ARG A 92 -19.27 -6.78 -16.86
N GLU A 93 -18.45 -7.33 -17.75
CA GLU A 93 -18.79 -7.53 -19.14
C GLU A 93 -19.91 -8.57 -19.30
N GLU A 94 -19.84 -9.69 -18.55
CA GLU A 94 -20.90 -10.71 -18.46
C GLU A 94 -22.23 -10.12 -17.95
N GLN A 95 -22.17 -9.04 -17.18
CA GLN A 95 -23.31 -8.27 -16.69
C GLN A 95 -23.73 -7.14 -17.65
N HIS A 96 -23.11 -7.02 -18.82
CA HIS A 96 -23.32 -5.94 -19.79
C HIS A 96 -23.13 -4.52 -19.22
N ALA A 97 -22.28 -4.36 -18.19
CA ALA A 97 -22.08 -3.09 -17.51
C ALA A 97 -20.93 -2.26 -18.11
N PHE A 98 -19.75 -2.87 -18.22
CA PHE A 98 -18.56 -2.32 -18.89
C PHE A 98 -17.57 -3.45 -19.14
N ASN A 99 -16.60 -3.23 -20.03
CA ASN A 99 -15.52 -4.18 -20.30
C ASN A 99 -14.15 -3.60 -19.93
N LEU A 100 -13.10 -4.32 -20.27
CA LEU A 100 -11.73 -3.96 -19.97
C LEU A 100 -11.25 -2.72 -20.73
N ASP A 101 -11.69 -2.53 -21.98
CA ASP A 101 -11.38 -1.34 -22.77
C ASP A 101 -12.00 -0.09 -22.14
N ASP A 102 -13.22 -0.19 -21.60
CA ASP A 102 -13.82 0.90 -20.83
C ASP A 102 -12.98 1.28 -19.61
N VAL A 103 -12.41 0.29 -18.91
CA VAL A 103 -11.51 0.53 -17.75
C VAL A 103 -10.24 1.25 -18.20
N ALA A 104 -9.60 0.76 -19.26
CA ALA A 104 -8.37 1.34 -19.81
C ALA A 104 -8.61 2.79 -20.30
N ASN A 105 -9.67 3.03 -21.06
CA ASN A 105 -10.04 4.36 -21.55
C ASN A 105 -10.33 5.33 -20.40
N ARG A 106 -11.10 4.90 -19.39
CA ARG A 106 -11.36 5.72 -18.19
C ARG A 106 -10.10 6.07 -17.41
N LEU A 107 -9.12 5.17 -17.37
CA LEU A 107 -7.81 5.44 -16.76
C LEU A 107 -7.01 6.42 -17.63
N ALA A 108 -6.92 6.19 -18.94
CA ALA A 108 -6.21 7.05 -19.88
C ALA A 108 -6.74 8.49 -19.84
N ASP A 109 -8.05 8.69 -19.97
CA ASP A 109 -8.71 9.99 -19.89
C ASP A 109 -8.41 10.70 -18.56
N LYS A 110 -8.44 9.94 -17.46
CA LYS A 110 -8.14 10.46 -16.11
C LYS A 110 -6.67 10.88 -15.99
N LEU A 111 -5.74 10.10 -16.55
CA LEU A 111 -4.31 10.43 -16.53
C LEU A 111 -4.05 11.69 -17.35
N VAL A 112 -4.60 11.80 -18.57
CA VAL A 112 -4.49 13.00 -19.40
C VAL A 112 -5.05 14.22 -18.67
N ARG A 113 -6.26 14.13 -18.12
CA ARG A 113 -6.91 15.24 -17.39
C ARG A 113 -6.15 15.67 -16.14
N ARG A 114 -5.51 14.74 -15.42
CA ARG A 114 -4.77 15.03 -14.18
C ARG A 114 -3.32 15.49 -14.42
N HIS A 115 -2.83 15.43 -15.65
CA HIS A 115 -1.50 15.92 -16.03
C HIS A 115 -1.59 16.99 -17.12
N PRO A 116 -2.28 18.12 -16.86
CA PRO A 116 -2.38 19.21 -17.84
C PRO A 116 -1.03 19.92 -18.11
N HIS A 117 0.00 19.59 -17.33
CA HIS A 117 1.37 20.05 -17.53
C HIS A 117 2.18 19.16 -18.48
N VAL A 118 1.69 17.96 -18.76
CA VAL A 118 2.27 17.05 -19.76
C VAL A 118 1.45 17.09 -21.05
N PHE A 119 0.12 17.04 -20.92
CA PHE A 119 -0.81 16.90 -22.05
C PHE A 119 -1.62 18.17 -22.37
N GLY A 120 -1.32 19.29 -21.72
CA GLY A 120 -1.99 20.57 -21.92
C GLY A 120 -1.01 21.73 -21.82
N GLU A 121 -1.51 22.91 -21.42
CA GLU A 121 -0.73 24.15 -21.39
C GLU A 121 -0.28 24.58 -19.97
N ALA A 122 -0.58 23.80 -18.93
CA ALA A 122 -0.31 24.23 -17.57
C ALA A 122 1.18 24.16 -17.23
N ALA A 123 1.83 25.28 -16.95
CA ALA A 123 3.19 25.27 -16.41
C ALA A 123 3.19 24.94 -14.90
N VAL A 124 4.11 24.09 -14.47
CA VAL A 124 4.34 23.75 -13.06
C VAL A 124 5.84 23.82 -12.78
N ASP A 125 6.20 24.44 -11.66
CA ASP A 125 7.60 24.56 -11.24
C ASP A 125 7.89 23.57 -10.10
N GLY A 126 8.43 22.41 -10.48
CA GLY A 126 8.82 21.35 -9.56
C GLY A 126 7.69 20.48 -9.01
N THR A 127 8.10 19.42 -8.30
CA THR A 127 7.22 18.35 -7.82
C THR A 127 6.12 18.85 -6.88
N GLU A 128 6.41 19.83 -6.02
CA GLU A 128 5.38 20.36 -5.11
C GLU A 128 4.24 21.06 -5.87
N ALA A 129 4.56 21.81 -6.93
CA ALA A 129 3.55 22.47 -7.75
C ALA A 129 2.68 21.44 -8.50
N VAL A 130 3.29 20.36 -8.99
CA VAL A 130 2.58 19.21 -9.59
C VAL A 130 1.60 18.60 -8.58
N LEU A 131 2.06 18.28 -7.36
CA LEU A 131 1.24 17.67 -6.32
C LEU A 131 0.06 18.56 -5.90
N ARG A 132 0.29 19.88 -5.74
CA ARG A 132 -0.77 20.85 -5.44
C ARG A 132 -1.81 20.89 -6.56
N ASN A 133 -1.38 20.96 -7.82
CA ASN A 133 -2.29 20.99 -8.95
C ASN A 133 -3.10 19.69 -9.08
N TRP A 134 -2.44 18.55 -8.87
CA TRP A 134 -3.08 17.24 -8.90
C TRP A 134 -4.17 17.08 -7.84
N GLU A 135 -3.91 17.53 -6.60
CA GLU A 135 -4.92 17.50 -5.54
C GLU A 135 -6.09 18.45 -5.84
N ARG A 136 -5.82 19.65 -6.39
CA ARG A 136 -6.87 20.60 -6.81
C ARG A 136 -7.79 19.98 -7.88
N ILE A 137 -7.23 19.31 -8.88
CA ILE A 137 -8.00 18.61 -9.92
C ILE A 137 -8.85 17.49 -9.28
N LYS A 138 -8.28 16.68 -8.39
CA LYS A 138 -9.02 15.65 -7.66
C LYS A 138 -10.18 16.18 -6.81
N GLN A 139 -10.05 17.38 -6.25
CA GLN A 139 -11.11 18.01 -5.49
C GLN A 139 -12.24 18.47 -6.40
N ALA A 140 -11.91 19.14 -7.52
CA ALA A 140 -12.89 19.58 -8.50
C ALA A 140 -13.68 18.41 -9.10
N GLU A 141 -13.01 17.29 -9.43
CA GLU A 141 -13.67 16.06 -9.92
C GLU A 141 -14.68 15.50 -8.91
N ARG A 142 -14.34 15.50 -7.60
CA ARG A 142 -15.24 15.02 -6.54
C ARG A 142 -16.45 15.92 -6.37
N SER A 143 -16.27 17.23 -6.47
CA SER A 143 -17.38 18.20 -6.38
C SER A 143 -18.36 18.11 -7.55
N ALA A 144 -17.94 17.56 -8.70
CA ALA A 144 -18.78 17.39 -9.88
C ALA A 144 -19.50 16.03 -9.97
N ALA A 145 -19.24 15.09 -9.05
CA ALA A 145 -19.84 13.76 -9.09
C ALA A 145 -21.31 13.76 -8.60
N PRO A 146 -22.24 13.09 -9.32
CA PRO A 146 -23.69 13.12 -9.01
C PRO A 146 -24.07 12.43 -7.69
N GLU A 147 -23.27 11.46 -7.23
CA GLU A 147 -23.38 10.85 -5.89
C GLU A 147 -22.44 11.57 -4.92
N ALA A 148 -22.71 12.84 -4.64
CA ALA A 148 -22.03 13.57 -3.56
C ALA A 148 -22.49 13.00 -2.20
N HIS A 149 -22.06 11.77 -1.89
CA HIS A 149 -22.12 11.22 -0.54
C HIS A 149 -21.51 12.24 0.41
N ALA A 150 -22.36 12.72 1.34
CA ALA A 150 -22.15 13.63 2.45
C ALA A 150 -20.90 14.52 2.39
N ARG A 151 -21.10 15.84 2.52
CA ARG A 151 -20.11 16.93 2.68
C ARG A 151 -19.17 16.78 3.89
N SER A 152 -18.63 15.59 4.15
CA SER A 152 -17.65 15.31 5.18
C SER A 152 -16.25 15.59 4.64
N ALA A 153 -15.45 16.32 5.41
CA ALA A 153 -14.03 16.53 5.13
C ALA A 153 -13.26 15.19 4.97
N LEU A 154 -13.80 14.10 5.54
CA LEU A 154 -13.19 12.77 5.53
C LEU A 154 -13.70 11.87 4.39
N ALA A 155 -14.70 12.30 3.61
CA ALA A 155 -15.31 11.49 2.55
C ALA A 155 -14.28 10.94 1.54
N GLY A 156 -14.43 9.67 1.16
CA GLY A 156 -13.54 8.98 0.21
C GLY A 156 -12.24 8.44 0.81
N VAL A 157 -12.20 8.12 2.11
CA VAL A 157 -11.22 7.16 2.65
C VAL A 157 -11.90 5.79 2.62
N PRO A 158 -11.40 4.80 1.84
CA PRO A 158 -12.01 3.48 1.81
C PRO A 158 -12.00 2.83 3.19
N ALA A 159 -13.12 2.23 3.58
CA ALA A 159 -13.22 1.51 4.85
C ALA A 159 -12.39 0.22 4.89
N ALA A 160 -12.10 -0.34 3.71
CA ALA A 160 -11.32 -1.57 3.55
C ALA A 160 -9.80 -1.36 3.63
N LEU A 161 -9.32 -0.12 3.81
CA LEU A 161 -7.89 0.12 4.01
C LEU A 161 -7.42 -0.52 5.34
N PRO A 162 -6.19 -1.03 5.38
CA PRO A 162 -5.52 -1.41 6.63
C PRO A 162 -5.58 -0.28 7.67
N ALA A 163 -5.63 -0.65 8.95
CA ALA A 163 -5.98 0.28 10.02
C ALA A 163 -5.03 1.49 10.10
N LEU A 164 -3.71 1.27 10.00
CA LEU A 164 -2.74 2.36 10.12
C LEU A 164 -2.80 3.28 8.90
N LEU A 165 -2.83 2.70 7.69
CA LEU A 165 -2.99 3.48 6.46
C LEU A 165 -4.28 4.29 6.46
N ARG A 166 -5.39 3.69 6.92
CA ARG A 166 -6.68 4.37 7.03
C ARG A 166 -6.62 5.53 8.02
N ALA A 167 -6.06 5.32 9.21
CA ALA A 167 -5.86 6.35 10.22
C ALA A 167 -5.02 7.51 9.66
N GLN A 168 -3.91 7.21 8.99
CA GLN A 168 -3.02 8.21 8.41
C GLN A 168 -3.73 9.04 7.33
N ARG A 169 -4.55 8.41 6.47
CA ARG A 169 -5.35 9.11 5.46
C ARG A 169 -6.45 9.99 6.05
N ILE A 170 -7.10 9.55 7.13
CA ILE A 170 -8.10 10.34 7.85
C ILE A 170 -7.45 11.59 8.45
N GLN A 171 -6.33 11.42 9.16
CA GLN A 171 -5.58 12.53 9.77
C GLN A 171 -5.07 13.51 8.72
N ALA A 172 -4.51 13.02 7.61
CA ALA A 172 -4.07 13.88 6.51
C ALA A 172 -5.22 14.68 5.88
N LYS A 173 -6.46 14.17 5.89
CA LYS A 173 -7.63 14.94 5.45
C LYS A 173 -8.09 15.96 6.48
N ALA A 174 -8.11 15.61 7.75
CA ALA A 174 -8.43 16.54 8.83
C ALA A 174 -7.45 17.73 8.84
N ALA A 175 -6.16 17.46 8.64
CA ALA A 175 -5.13 18.48 8.55
C ALA A 175 -5.39 19.52 7.43
N ARG A 176 -5.92 19.07 6.28
CA ARG A 176 -6.20 19.95 5.13
C ARG A 176 -7.29 20.98 5.40
N VAL A 177 -8.18 20.74 6.36
CA VAL A 177 -9.21 21.70 6.77
C VAL A 177 -8.77 22.54 7.97
N GLY A 178 -7.48 22.48 8.33
CA GLY A 178 -6.89 23.24 9.43
C GLY A 178 -6.99 22.56 10.80
N PHE A 179 -7.48 21.32 10.85
CA PHE A 179 -7.47 20.53 12.09
C PHE A 179 -6.13 19.78 12.21
N ASP A 180 -5.08 20.52 12.57
CA ASP A 180 -3.74 19.98 12.76
C ASP A 180 -2.92 20.78 13.79
N TRP A 181 -1.84 20.17 14.29
CA TRP A 181 -0.84 20.84 15.10
C TRP A 181 0.15 21.64 14.24
N PRO A 182 0.77 22.70 14.78
CA PRO A 182 1.74 23.50 14.04
C PRO A 182 3.02 22.73 13.71
N ASP A 183 3.40 21.77 14.55
CA ASP A 183 4.59 20.95 14.38
C ASP A 183 4.46 19.60 15.12
N ARG A 184 5.52 18.78 15.03
CA ARG A 184 5.59 17.42 15.58
C ARG A 184 5.54 17.33 17.12
N THR A 185 5.76 18.42 17.85
CA THR A 185 5.73 18.37 19.32
C THR A 185 4.32 18.10 19.84
N GLY A 186 3.30 18.55 19.13
CA GLY A 186 1.90 18.28 19.45
C GLY A 186 1.58 16.78 19.46
N PRO A 187 1.72 16.08 18.33
CA PRO A 187 1.53 14.62 18.27
C PRO A 187 2.42 13.87 19.27
N ARG A 188 3.67 14.31 19.48
CA ARG A 188 4.57 13.68 20.46
C ARG A 188 4.02 13.82 21.89
N GLY A 189 3.53 15.00 22.26
CA GLY A 189 2.91 15.21 23.57
C GLY A 189 1.65 14.39 23.75
N LYS A 190 0.83 14.25 22.69
CA LYS A 190 -0.37 13.41 22.72
C LYS A 190 -0.02 11.95 22.99
N ILE A 191 1.09 11.42 22.48
CA ILE A 191 1.56 10.06 22.82
C ILE A 191 1.83 9.91 24.33
N ASP A 192 2.43 10.92 24.99
CA ASP A 192 2.65 10.85 26.44
C ASP A 192 1.32 10.90 27.21
N GLU A 193 0.34 11.65 26.71
CA GLU A 193 -1.02 11.71 27.25
C GLU A 193 -1.73 10.35 27.15
N GLU A 194 -1.76 9.74 25.95
CA GLU A 194 -2.42 8.42 25.77
C GLU A 194 -1.73 7.30 26.57
N LEU A 195 -0.41 7.38 26.78
CA LEU A 195 0.30 6.45 27.66
C LEU A 195 -0.15 6.60 29.12
N ALA A 196 -0.32 7.84 29.59
CA ALA A 196 -0.80 8.08 30.95
C ALA A 196 -2.27 7.63 31.14
N GLU A 197 -3.11 7.81 30.13
CA GLU A 197 -4.50 7.32 30.14
C GLU A 197 -4.54 5.78 30.15
N LEU A 198 -3.69 5.12 29.35
CA LEU A 198 -3.52 3.67 29.38
C LEU A 198 -3.04 3.15 30.74
N ASP A 199 -2.06 3.81 31.36
CA ASP A 199 -1.56 3.45 32.70
C ASP A 199 -2.68 3.55 33.76
N ALA A 200 -3.53 4.58 33.67
CA ALA A 200 -4.68 4.73 34.55
C ALA A 200 -5.73 3.62 34.32
N ALA A 201 -6.00 3.26 33.07
CA ALA A 201 -6.89 2.17 32.72
C ALA A 201 -6.37 0.80 33.22
N LEU A 202 -5.06 0.56 33.10
CA LEU A 202 -4.39 -0.63 33.64
C LEU A 202 -4.51 -0.71 35.16
N ALA A 203 -4.28 0.39 35.86
CA ALA A 203 -4.41 0.45 37.32
C ALA A 203 -5.85 0.20 37.80
N ALA A 204 -6.83 0.54 36.98
CA ALA A 204 -8.25 0.32 37.25
C ALA A 204 -8.76 -1.08 36.84
N ASP A 205 -7.94 -1.89 36.16
CA ASP A 205 -8.30 -3.18 35.55
C ASP A 205 -9.54 -3.10 34.61
N ASP A 206 -9.73 -1.95 33.96
CA ASP A 206 -10.86 -1.73 33.03
C ASP A 206 -10.46 -2.12 31.61
N SER A 207 -10.78 -3.36 31.22
CA SER A 207 -10.43 -3.89 29.90
C SER A 207 -11.02 -3.07 28.73
N ARG A 208 -12.18 -2.43 28.93
CA ARG A 208 -12.80 -1.63 27.88
C ARG A 208 -12.05 -0.31 27.70
N ALA A 209 -11.70 0.34 28.81
CA ALA A 209 -10.86 1.53 28.78
C ALA A 209 -9.49 1.20 28.17
N MET A 210 -8.81 0.13 28.62
CA MET A 210 -7.52 -0.29 28.06
C MET A 210 -7.58 -0.46 26.52
N THR A 211 -8.66 -1.04 25.99
CA THR A 211 -8.83 -1.22 24.55
C THR A 211 -8.97 0.13 23.82
N ALA A 212 -9.69 1.09 24.41
CA ALA A 212 -9.84 2.43 23.86
C ALA A 212 -8.48 3.17 23.85
N GLU A 213 -7.78 3.18 24.99
CA GLU A 213 -6.50 3.91 25.13
C GLU A 213 -5.40 3.31 24.25
N ILE A 214 -5.35 1.98 24.07
CA ILE A 214 -4.45 1.36 23.08
C ILE A 214 -4.78 1.85 21.67
N GLY A 215 -6.06 1.98 21.33
CA GLY A 215 -6.51 2.50 20.04
C GLY A 215 -6.05 3.94 19.82
N ASP A 216 -6.23 4.80 20.82
CA ASP A 216 -5.86 6.22 20.75
C ASP A 216 -4.35 6.42 20.76
N LEU A 217 -3.59 5.60 21.50
CA LEU A 217 -2.14 5.55 21.45
C LEU A 217 -1.63 5.18 20.03
N LEU A 218 -2.17 4.12 19.43
CA LEU A 218 -1.82 3.72 18.06
C LEU A 218 -2.17 4.83 17.06
N PHE A 219 -3.34 5.47 17.21
CA PHE A 219 -3.76 6.58 16.37
C PHE A 219 -2.81 7.79 16.50
N SER A 220 -2.36 8.10 17.71
CA SER A 220 -1.40 9.16 18.01
C SER A 220 0.00 8.87 17.43
N ILE A 221 0.46 7.62 17.48
CA ILE A 221 1.70 7.18 16.82
C ILE A 221 1.61 7.38 15.30
N VAL A 222 0.49 6.99 14.67
CA VAL A 222 0.28 7.23 13.23
C VAL A 222 0.32 8.72 12.89
N ASN A 223 -0.22 9.56 13.78
CA ASN A 223 -0.18 11.01 13.59
C ASN A 223 1.25 11.55 13.64
N LEU A 224 2.08 11.06 14.57
CA LEU A 224 3.50 11.40 14.61
C LEU A 224 4.22 10.94 13.33
N CYS A 225 3.97 9.72 12.86
CA CYS A 225 4.51 9.22 11.57
C CYS A 225 4.18 10.17 10.41
N ARG A 226 2.94 10.67 10.33
CA ARG A 226 2.52 11.64 9.31
C ARG A 226 3.35 12.93 9.37
N PHE A 227 3.60 13.49 10.56
CA PHE A 227 4.46 14.67 10.72
C PHE A 227 5.92 14.41 10.33
N LEU A 228 6.40 13.19 10.59
CA LEU A 228 7.74 12.75 10.20
C LEU A 228 7.82 12.33 8.72
N LYS A 229 6.71 12.35 7.98
CA LYS A 229 6.59 11.88 6.59
C LYS A 229 6.96 10.39 6.44
N ILE A 230 6.66 9.60 7.46
CA ILE A 230 6.84 8.14 7.48
C ILE A 230 5.48 7.50 7.19
N ASP A 231 5.42 6.53 6.29
CA ASP A 231 4.24 5.69 6.10
C ASP A 231 4.15 4.70 7.27
N ALA A 232 3.07 4.79 8.05
CA ALA A 232 2.94 4.04 9.30
C ALA A 232 2.71 2.54 9.06
N GLU A 233 1.97 2.20 7.99
CA GLU A 233 1.70 0.81 7.63
C GLU A 233 2.98 0.13 7.15
N GLU A 234 3.73 0.83 6.29
CA GLU A 234 5.04 0.38 5.80
C GLU A 234 6.04 0.18 6.94
N ALA A 235 6.15 1.15 7.85
CA ALA A 235 7.09 1.09 8.97
C ALA A 235 6.81 -0.13 9.87
N LEU A 236 5.54 -0.45 10.11
CA LEU A 236 5.18 -1.65 10.86
C LEU A 236 5.46 -2.92 10.06
N ARG A 237 5.13 -2.97 8.76
CA ARG A 237 5.43 -4.13 7.89
C ARG A 237 6.92 -4.46 7.93
N GLN A 238 7.79 -3.48 7.72
CA GLN A 238 9.24 -3.67 7.78
C GLN A 238 9.72 -4.13 9.15
N CYS A 239 9.12 -3.63 10.24
CA CYS A 239 9.43 -4.08 11.59
C CYS A 239 9.08 -5.56 11.80
N THR A 240 7.88 -5.95 11.38
CA THR A 240 7.41 -7.35 11.43
C THR A 240 8.29 -8.27 10.60
N SER A 241 8.67 -7.87 9.38
CA SER A 241 9.56 -8.65 8.53
C SER A 241 10.96 -8.81 9.14
N ARG A 242 11.53 -7.75 9.76
CA ARG A 242 12.79 -7.89 10.52
C ARG A 242 12.64 -8.85 11.70
N PHE A 243 11.54 -8.77 12.44
CA PHE A 243 11.28 -9.69 13.55
C PHE A 243 11.24 -11.14 13.06
N ALA A 244 10.51 -11.40 11.98
CA ALA A 244 10.40 -12.74 11.38
C ALA A 244 11.76 -13.28 10.93
N ARG A 245 12.57 -12.49 10.22
CA ARG A 245 13.92 -12.91 9.79
C ARG A 245 14.83 -13.24 10.99
N ARG A 246 14.80 -12.42 12.03
CA ARG A 246 15.59 -12.66 13.25
C ARG A 246 15.12 -13.92 13.96
N PHE A 247 13.81 -14.14 14.06
CA PHE A 247 13.26 -15.33 14.69
C PHE A 247 13.59 -16.61 13.90
N GLN A 248 13.55 -16.56 12.56
CA GLN A 248 13.99 -17.66 11.70
C GLN A 248 15.46 -18.01 11.92
N HIS A 249 16.32 -17.02 12.19
CA HIS A 249 17.71 -17.29 12.59
C HIS A 249 17.75 -18.02 13.94
N VAL A 250 16.97 -17.59 14.93
CA VAL A 250 16.86 -18.28 16.23
C VAL A 250 16.41 -19.74 16.05
N GLU A 251 15.41 -19.99 15.19
CA GLU A 251 14.95 -21.34 14.82
C GLU A 251 16.09 -22.19 14.22
N GLN A 252 16.81 -21.64 13.24
CA GLN A 252 17.92 -22.33 12.59
C GLN A 252 19.04 -22.69 13.58
N ARG A 253 19.34 -21.80 14.54
CA ARG A 253 20.35 -22.05 15.58
C ARG A 253 19.92 -23.13 16.55
N ALA A 254 18.68 -23.12 17.03
CA ALA A 254 18.15 -24.17 17.89
C ALA A 254 18.14 -25.53 17.16
N GLN A 255 17.72 -25.54 15.90
CA GLN A 255 17.71 -26.75 15.08
C GLN A 255 19.12 -27.28 14.82
N ALA A 256 20.09 -26.42 14.53
CA ALA A 256 21.50 -26.83 14.37
C ALA A 256 22.09 -27.42 15.65
N ALA A 257 21.62 -27.00 16.82
CA ALA A 257 21.95 -27.58 18.12
C ALA A 257 21.15 -28.86 18.44
N GLY A 258 20.24 -29.30 17.57
CA GLY A 258 19.41 -30.48 17.75
C GLY A 258 18.34 -30.33 18.86
N ARG A 259 17.92 -29.11 19.16
CA ARG A 259 16.99 -28.79 20.26
C ARG A 259 15.67 -28.24 19.72
N ASP A 260 14.58 -28.56 20.41
CA ASP A 260 13.30 -27.89 20.23
C ASP A 260 13.36 -26.51 20.89
N LEU A 261 12.82 -25.48 20.23
CA LEU A 261 12.81 -24.11 20.75
C LEU A 261 12.21 -23.98 22.15
N ARG A 262 11.20 -24.80 22.47
CA ARG A 262 10.51 -24.78 23.78
C ARG A 262 11.42 -25.23 24.93
N ASP A 263 12.47 -25.97 24.60
CA ASP A 263 13.46 -26.48 25.55
C ASP A 263 14.72 -25.60 25.61
N VAL A 264 14.75 -24.49 24.88
CA VAL A 264 15.83 -23.50 24.92
C VAL A 264 15.46 -22.40 25.92
N PRO A 265 16.27 -22.16 26.96
CA PRO A 265 16.00 -21.11 27.91
C PRO A 265 16.15 -19.71 27.25
N LEU A 266 15.41 -18.75 27.79
CA LEU A 266 15.22 -17.43 27.16
C LEU A 266 16.54 -16.67 26.95
N ASP A 267 17.49 -16.82 27.87
CA ASP A 267 18.82 -16.22 27.78
C ASP A 267 19.62 -16.71 26.56
N GLU A 268 19.47 -17.98 26.21
CA GLU A 268 20.09 -18.56 25.01
C GLU A 268 19.35 -18.16 23.73
N LEU A 269 18.01 -18.07 23.77
CA LEU A 269 17.22 -17.51 22.67
C LEU A 269 17.58 -16.05 22.39
N ASP A 270 17.76 -15.25 23.45
CA ASP A 270 18.20 -13.85 23.36
C ASP A 270 19.62 -13.75 22.77
N ALA A 271 20.51 -14.69 23.09
CA ALA A 271 21.84 -14.74 22.50
C ALA A 271 21.81 -15.02 20.98
N PHE A 272 20.96 -15.95 20.52
CA PHE A 272 20.73 -16.19 19.09
C PHE A 272 20.07 -14.99 18.41
N TRP A 273 19.16 -14.30 19.10
CA TRP A 273 18.52 -13.09 18.59
C TRP A 273 19.51 -11.94 18.41
N ASP A 274 20.41 -11.73 19.38
CA ASP A 274 21.46 -10.71 19.28
C ASP A 274 22.53 -11.09 18.24
N GLU A 275 22.74 -12.38 17.98
CA GLU A 275 23.52 -12.82 16.82
C GLU A 275 22.86 -12.38 15.50
N ALA A 276 21.55 -12.64 15.35
CA ALA A 276 20.81 -12.22 14.16
C ALA A 276 20.88 -10.70 13.92
N LYS A 277 20.78 -9.89 14.98
CA LYS A 277 20.94 -8.42 14.89
C LYS A 277 22.31 -7.98 14.37
N ARG A 278 23.38 -8.74 14.67
CA ARG A 278 24.75 -8.42 14.25
C ARG A 278 25.04 -8.81 12.81
N SER A 279 24.26 -9.72 12.24
CA SER A 279 24.40 -10.22 10.87
C SER A 279 23.57 -9.48 9.82
N GLU A 280 22.70 -8.55 10.25
CA GLU A 280 21.95 -7.61 9.39
C GLU A 280 22.79 -6.38 9.02
#